data_AF-Q33533-F1
#
_entry.id   AF-Q33533-F1
#
_cell.length_a   1.000
_cell.length_b   1.000
_cell.length_c   1.000
_cell.angle_alpha   90.00
_cell.angle_beta   90.00
_cell.angle_gamma   90.00
#
_symmetry.space_group_name_H-M   'P 1'
#
loop_
_entity.id
_entity.type
_entity.pdbx_description
1 polymer ?
#
loop_
_entity_poly.entity_id
_entity_poly.type
_entity_poly.pdbx_seq_one_letter_code
_entity_poly.pdbx_strand_id
1 'polypeptide(L)'
;PGIYYRSELDHKGISIYTGTIISDWGGRSELAIDKKERIWARVSRKQKISILVLSSAMGSNLREILDNVSYPEIFLSFPNAKEKKR
;
A
#
# COMPACT_ATOMS: atom_id res chain seq x y z
N PRO A 1 13.79 0.21 17.21
CA PRO A 1 13.34 -0.03 15.81
C PRO A 1 12.51 -1.31 15.66
N GLY A 2 11.54 -1.33 14.74
CA GLY A 2 10.74 -2.53 14.49
C GLY A 2 9.68 -2.38 13.41
N ILE A 3 9.14 -3.53 13.00
CA ILE A 3 7.99 -3.64 12.10
C ILE A 3 6.80 -4.14 12.93
N TYR A 4 5.72 -3.38 12.94
CA TYR A 4 4.53 -3.67 13.73
C TYR A 4 3.33 -3.87 12.81
N TYR A 5 2.57 -4.92 13.04
CA TYR A 5 1.36 -5.24 12.29
C TYR A 5 0.12 -4.99 13.14
N ARG A 6 -0.91 -4.40 12.53
CA ARG A 6 -2.19 -4.14 13.17
C ARG A 6 -3.31 -4.48 12.20
N SER A 7 -4.32 -5.20 12.68
CA SER A 7 -5.58 -5.43 11.98
C SER A 7 -6.69 -4.71 12.76
N GLU A 8 -7.46 -3.88 12.06
CA GLU A 8 -8.57 -3.12 12.62
C GLU A 8 -9.82 -3.39 11.79
N LEU A 9 -10.96 -3.52 12.48
CA LEU A 9 -12.24 -3.71 11.82
C LEU A 9 -12.96 -2.35 11.79
N ASP A 10 -13.17 -1.82 10.58
CA ASP A 10 -13.90 -0.55 10.40
C ASP A 10 -15.36 -0.71 10.88
N HIS A 11 -16.04 0.40 11.15
CA HIS A 11 -17.45 0.44 11.55
C HIS A 11 -18.40 -0.27 10.57
N LYS A 12 -17.93 -0.54 9.34
CA LYS A 12 -18.65 -1.24 8.27
C LYS A 12 -18.35 -2.75 8.19
N GLY A 13 -17.59 -3.30 9.13
CA GLY A 13 -17.23 -4.72 9.11
C GLY A 13 -16.01 -5.06 8.26
N ILE A 14 -15.26 -4.07 7.79
CA ILE A 14 -14.16 -4.27 6.83
C ILE A 14 -12.83 -4.30 7.58
N SER A 15 -12.04 -5.36 7.36
CA SER A 15 -10.70 -5.48 7.92
C SER A 15 -9.70 -4.59 7.19
N ILE A 16 -9.09 -3.67 7.92
CA ILE A 16 -7.97 -2.84 7.50
C ILE A 16 -6.70 -3.42 8.10
N TYR A 17 -5.71 -3.70 7.27
CA TYR A 17 -4.40 -4.19 7.70
C TYR A 17 -3.38 -3.08 7.55
N THR A 18 -2.62 -2.82 8.63
CA THR A 18 -1.59 -1.78 8.67
C THR A 18 -0.27 -2.35 9.14
N GLY A 19 0.79 -2.12 8.37
CA GLY A 19 2.18 -2.37 8.75
C GLY A 19 2.90 -1.05 9.02
N THR A 20 3.46 -0.88 10.21
CA THR A 20 4.22 0.33 10.57
C THR A 20 5.69 -0.02 10.74
N ILE A 21 6.56 0.70 10.03
CA ILE A 21 8.01 0.62 10.17
C ILE A 21 8.48 1.82 10.99
N ILE A 22 9.12 1.54 12.12
CA ILE A 22 9.70 2.54 13.01
C ILE A 22 11.21 2.32 13.05
N SER A 23 11.96 3.32 12.59
CA SER A 23 13.42 3.35 12.65
C SER A 23 13.88 4.14 13.88
N ASP A 24 15.11 3.91 14.34
CA ASP A 24 15.66 4.61 15.51
C ASP A 24 16.05 6.07 15.17
N TRP A 25 16.46 6.33 13.93
CA TRP A 25 16.96 7.62 13.46
C TRP A 25 16.39 8.00 12.10
N GLY A 26 15.06 7.88 11.93
CA GLY A 26 14.42 8.16 10.66
C GLY A 26 12.93 8.39 10.73
N GLY A 27 12.33 8.58 9.55
CA GLY A 27 10.89 8.76 9.42
C GLY A 27 10.13 7.47 9.74
N ARG A 28 8.90 7.63 10.22
CA ARG A 28 7.93 6.54 10.34
C ARG A 28 7.25 6.34 8.98
N SER A 29 7.24 5.09 8.53
CA SER A 29 6.57 4.69 7.30
C SER A 29 5.44 3.72 7.63
N GLU A 30 4.28 3.93 7.01
CA GLU A 30 3.08 3.12 7.22
C GLU A 30 2.62 2.56 5.88
N LEU A 31 2.33 1.26 5.84
CA LEU A 31 1.70 0.56 4.74
C LEU A 31 0.31 0.15 5.19
N ALA A 32 -0.71 0.40 4.38
CA ALA A 32 -2.08 0.04 4.70
C ALA A 32 -2.78 -0.59 3.50
N ILE A 33 -3.54 -1.66 3.76
CA ILE A 33 -4.43 -2.28 2.77
C ILE A 33 -5.83 -1.72 3.01
N ASP A 34 -6.35 -1.03 2.00
CA ASP A 34 -7.69 -0.46 2.01
C ASP A 34 -8.74 -1.53 1.63
N LYS A 35 -10.01 -1.21 1.86
CA LYS A 35 -11.18 -2.07 1.61
C LYS A 35 -11.33 -2.58 0.16
N LYS A 36 -10.67 -1.92 -0.79
CA LYS A 36 -10.68 -2.30 -2.22
C LYS A 36 -9.41 -3.07 -2.58
N GLU A 37 -8.76 -3.68 -1.60
CA GLU A 37 -7.49 -4.41 -1.75
C GLU A 37 -6.37 -3.52 -2.31
N ARG A 38 -6.46 -2.20 -2.09
CA ARG A 38 -5.44 -1.26 -2.55
C ARG A 38 -4.40 -1.05 -1.47
N ILE A 39 -3.14 -1.16 -1.87
CA ILE A 39 -2.02 -0.91 -0.97
C ILE A 39 -1.62 0.56 -1.04
N TRP A 40 -1.65 1.21 0.11
CA TRP A 40 -1.21 2.58 0.31
C TRP A 40 0.06 2.60 1.14
N ALA A 41 0.99 3.46 0.75
CA ALA A 41 2.12 3.84 1.58
C ALA A 41 1.94 5.26 2.10
N ARG A 42 2.42 5.51 3.31
CA ARG A 42 2.45 6.84 3.93
C ARG A 42 3.82 7.03 4.54
N VAL A 43 4.55 8.00 3.98
CA VAL A 43 5.89 8.37 4.46
C VAL A 43 5.75 9.60 5.35
N SER A 44 6.36 9.55 6.55
CA SER A 44 6.41 10.68 7.50
C SER A 44 5.05 11.26 7.89
N ARG A 45 4.01 10.41 7.94
CA ARG A 45 2.63 10.79 8.32
C ARG A 45 1.96 11.88 7.46
N LYS A 46 2.51 12.23 6.29
CA LYS A 46 1.97 13.32 5.45
C LYS A 46 0.82 12.85 4.56
N GLN A 47 1.15 12.20 3.44
CA GLN A 47 0.17 11.85 2.40
C GLN A 47 0.16 10.35 2.15
N LYS A 48 -1.02 9.81 1.83
CA LYS A 48 -1.15 8.45 1.30
C LYS A 48 -0.77 8.48 -0.18
N ILE A 49 0.21 7.68 -0.57
CA ILE A 49 0.65 7.46 -1.94
C ILE A 49 0.41 5.99 -2.30
N SER A 50 0.17 5.70 -3.57
CA SER A 50 0.11 4.30 -4.00
C SER A 50 1.46 3.63 -3.80
N ILE A 51 1.45 2.35 -3.40
CA ILE A 51 2.69 1.57 -3.28
C ILE A 51 3.49 1.54 -4.59
N LEU A 52 2.83 1.58 -5.75
CA LEU A 52 3.49 1.58 -7.06
C LEU A 52 4.37 2.81 -7.24
N VAL A 53 3.89 3.98 -6.79
CA VAL A 53 4.66 5.23 -6.86
C VAL A 53 5.89 5.14 -5.96
N LEU A 54 5.75 4.56 -4.76
CA LEU A 54 6.87 4.33 -3.86
C LEU A 54 7.90 3.36 -4.47
N SER A 55 7.45 2.22 -4.98
CA SER A 55 8.32 1.21 -5.60
C SER A 55 9.05 1.76 -6.84
N SER A 56 8.38 2.54 -7.69
CA SER A 56 9.04 3.19 -8.83
C SER A 56 10.04 4.27 -8.40
N ALA A 57 9.76 5.02 -7.33
CA ALA A 57 10.73 5.95 -6.76
C ALA A 57 11.96 5.24 -6.16
N MET A 58 11.82 3.97 -5.77
CA MET A 58 12.93 3.11 -5.32
C MET A 58 13.69 2.43 -6.48
N GLY A 59 13.27 2.66 -7.73
CA GLY A 59 13.94 2.15 -8.92
C GLY A 59 13.35 0.87 -9.50
N SER A 60 12.29 0.31 -8.91
CA SER A 60 11.63 -0.88 -9.45
C SER A 60 10.71 -0.54 -10.62
N ASN A 61 10.80 -1.31 -11.70
CA ASN A 61 9.85 -1.19 -12.81
C ASN A 61 8.59 -2.06 -12.56
N LEU A 62 7.51 -1.79 -13.31
CA LEU A 62 6.24 -2.51 -13.12
C LEU A 62 6.39 -4.03 -13.33
N ARG A 63 7.23 -4.44 -14.28
CA ARG A 63 7.45 -5.86 -14.57
C ARG A 63 8.15 -6.57 -13.42
N GLU A 64 9.22 -5.98 -12.88
CA GLU A 64 9.91 -6.46 -11.68
C GLU A 64 8.96 -6.55 -10.49
N ILE A 65 8.08 -5.56 -10.29
CA ILE A 65 7.12 -5.61 -9.19
C ILE A 65 6.16 -6.79 -9.37
N LEU A 66 5.63 -7.00 -10.57
CA LEU A 66 4.68 -8.10 -10.83
C LEU A 66 5.35 -9.47 -10.79
N ASP A 67 6.60 -9.58 -11.23
CA ASP A 67 7.36 -10.84 -11.24
C ASP A 67 7.80 -11.28 -9.83
N ASN A 68 7.93 -10.35 -8.87
CA ASN A 68 8.41 -10.63 -7.50
C ASN A 68 7.31 -10.79 -6.45
N VAL A 69 6.04 -10.52 -6.76
CA VAL A 69 4.94 -10.59 -5.78
C VAL A 69 4.14 -11.88 -5.96
N SER A 70 3.83 -12.57 -4.85
CA SER A 70 3.06 -13.82 -4.87
C SER A 70 1.61 -13.67 -5.34
N TYR A 71 1.06 -12.47 -5.26
CA TYR A 71 -0.34 -12.12 -5.57
C TYR A 71 -0.40 -10.84 -6.44
N PRO A 72 0.00 -10.90 -7.72
CA PRO A 72 0.06 -9.74 -8.60
C PRO A 72 -1.31 -9.12 -8.90
N GLU A 73 -2.40 -9.88 -8.76
CA GLU A 73 -3.79 -9.44 -8.98
C GLU A 73 -4.19 -8.26 -8.09
N ILE A 74 -3.56 -8.12 -6.92
CA ILE A 74 -3.78 -7.00 -5.99
C ILE A 74 -3.48 -5.66 -6.70
N PHE A 75 -2.48 -5.62 -7.57
CA PHE A 75 -2.13 -4.43 -8.36
C PHE A 75 -2.99 -4.26 -9.60
N LEU A 76 -3.64 -5.31 -10.11
CA LEU A 76 -4.51 -5.21 -11.30
C LEU A 76 -5.91 -4.70 -10.96
N SER A 77 -6.29 -4.74 -9.68
CA SER A 77 -7.58 -4.25 -9.15
C SER A 77 -7.74 -2.72 -9.16
N PHE A 78 -6.71 -1.95 -9.54
CA PHE A 78 -6.85 -0.50 -9.68
C PHE A 78 -7.87 -0.21 -10.79
N PRO A 79 -8.96 0.54 -10.52
CA PRO A 79 -9.89 0.89 -11.56
C PRO A 79 -9.11 1.72 -12.56
N ASN A 80 -9.03 1.23 -13.80
CA ASN A 80 -8.70 2.09 -14.91
C ASN A 80 -9.67 3.28 -14.82
N ALA A 81 -9.14 4.50 -14.77
CA ALA A 81 -9.95 5.72 -14.78
C ALA A 81 -10.88 5.81 -16.01
N LYS A 82 -10.80 4.85 -16.94
CA LYS A 82 -11.64 4.65 -18.11
C LYS A 82 -13.00 4.00 -17.83
N GLU A 83 -13.26 3.44 -16.64
CA GLU A 83 -14.56 2.83 -16.29
C GLU A 83 -15.56 3.78 -15.61
N LYS A 84 -15.37 5.10 -15.71
CA LYS A 84 -16.42 6.09 -15.45
C LYS A 84 -16.89 6.74 -16.76
N LYS A 85 -17.48 5.92 -17.63
CA LYS A 85 -18.46 6.36 -18.63
C LYS A 85 -19.61 5.35 -18.65
N ARG A 86 -20.51 5.50 -17.69
CA ARG A 86 -21.90 5.05 -17.78
C ARG A 86 -22.76 6.08 -17.07
#